data_AF-A0A928SV16-F1
#
_entry.id   AF-A0A928SV16-F1
#
_cell.length_a   1.000
_cell.length_b   1.000
_cell.length_c   1.000
_cell.angle_alpha   90.00
_cell.angle_beta   90.00
_cell.angle_gamma   90.00
#
_symmetry.space_group_name_H-M   'P 1'
#
loop_
_entity.id
_entity.type
_entity.pdbx_description
1 polymer ?
#
loop_
_entity_poly.entity_id
_entity_poly.type
_entity_poly.pdbx_seq_one_letter_code
_entity_poly.pdbx_strand_id
1 'polypeptide(L)'
;MPRRLPVIQSSPDEGEPRPPSHWVAIAAALALALWAPLVLLALPLGRAIAARVAGVDDVSQLATAATTSPALRAAVAAALIVPVLASLALAAGATGAIVGRFGGRAGAREAVLGCTLAALVAWGMSVSGGALRPWPVAAVTALLLGALAAVFAGLGARIGRRRRPQF
;
A
#
# COMPACT_ATOMS: atom_id res chain seq x y z
N MET A 1 -11.08 -17.09 -55.27
CA MET A 1 -11.51 -17.42 -53.89
C MET A 1 -10.43 -16.97 -52.92
N PRO A 2 -10.69 -16.03 -52.00
CA PRO A 2 -9.67 -15.58 -51.05
C PRO A 2 -9.34 -16.70 -50.06
N ARG A 3 -8.07 -17.08 -50.01
CA ARG A 3 -7.51 -18.07 -49.09
C ARG A 3 -7.52 -17.47 -47.68
N ARG A 4 -8.38 -17.99 -46.80
CA ARG A 4 -8.41 -17.56 -45.39
C ARG A 4 -7.07 -17.94 -44.77
N LEU A 5 -6.36 -16.95 -44.23
CA LEU A 5 -5.14 -17.17 -43.46
C LEU A 5 -5.48 -18.08 -42.28
N PRO A 6 -4.62 -19.08 -41.96
CA PRO A 6 -4.79 -19.88 -40.77
C PRO A 6 -4.77 -18.93 -39.58
N VAL A 7 -5.92 -18.81 -38.92
CA VAL A 7 -6.02 -18.14 -37.63
C VAL A 7 -5.09 -18.93 -36.72
N ILE A 8 -3.95 -18.34 -36.38
CA ILE A 8 -3.12 -18.82 -35.28
C ILE A 8 -4.01 -18.64 -34.05
N GLN A 9 -4.79 -19.67 -33.74
CA GLN A 9 -5.40 -19.82 -32.44
C GLN A 9 -4.21 -19.98 -31.51
N SER A 10 -3.75 -18.86 -30.93
CA SER A 10 -2.93 -18.90 -29.74
C SER A 10 -3.73 -19.74 -28.74
N SER A 11 -3.31 -20.99 -28.57
CA SER A 11 -3.84 -21.89 -27.55
C SER A 11 -3.93 -21.08 -26.25
N PRO A 12 -5.09 -21.01 -25.58
CA PRO A 12 -5.26 -20.13 -24.45
C PRO A 12 -4.31 -20.40 -23.26
N ASP A 13 -3.50 -21.47 -23.29
CA ASP A 13 -2.82 -21.92 -22.07
C ASP A 13 -1.59 -22.83 -22.32
N GLU A 14 -0.54 -22.34 -22.99
CA GLU A 14 0.79 -23.01 -23.02
C GLU A 14 1.88 -22.22 -22.28
N GLY A 15 1.49 -21.27 -21.43
CA GLY A 15 2.40 -20.70 -20.45
C GLY A 15 2.34 -21.53 -19.18
N GLU A 16 3.41 -22.25 -18.84
CA GLU A 16 3.52 -23.01 -17.61
C GLU A 16 2.98 -22.19 -16.42
N PRO A 17 2.08 -22.74 -15.58
CA PRO A 17 1.38 -21.97 -14.56
C PRO A 17 2.41 -21.29 -13.65
N ARG A 18 2.41 -19.95 -13.65
CA ARG A 18 3.41 -19.16 -12.90
C ARG A 18 3.44 -19.61 -11.44
N PRO A 19 4.63 -19.85 -10.86
CA PRO A 19 4.73 -20.28 -9.47
C PRO A 19 4.15 -19.20 -8.55
N PRO A 20 3.46 -19.60 -7.45
CA PRO A 20 2.84 -18.64 -6.52
C PRO A 20 3.81 -17.60 -5.95
N SER A 21 5.10 -17.93 -5.83
CA SER A 21 6.14 -17.00 -5.36
C SER A 21 6.31 -15.77 -6.28
N HIS A 22 6.10 -15.90 -7.59
CA HIS A 22 6.16 -14.74 -8.50
C HIS A 22 5.07 -13.70 -8.17
N TRP A 23 3.92 -14.14 -7.69
CA TRP A 23 2.84 -13.24 -7.28
C TRP A 23 3.18 -12.44 -6.02
N VAL A 24 4.08 -12.93 -5.16
CA VAL A 24 4.59 -12.16 -4.01
C VAL A 24 5.40 -10.97 -4.49
N ALA A 25 6.32 -11.19 -5.44
CA ALA A 25 7.14 -10.11 -6.02
C ALA A 25 6.29 -9.11 -6.81
N ILE A 26 5.33 -9.60 -7.62
CA ILE A 26 4.40 -8.74 -8.37
C ILE A 26 3.55 -7.91 -7.41
N ALA A 27 3.01 -8.52 -6.34
CA ALA A 27 2.23 -7.82 -5.34
C ALA A 27 3.06 -6.74 -4.63
N ALA A 28 4.31 -7.04 -4.26
CA ALA A 28 5.19 -6.05 -3.65
C ALA A 28 5.48 -4.86 -4.59
N ALA A 29 5.84 -5.14 -5.85
CA ALA A 29 6.09 -4.11 -6.86
C ALA A 29 4.86 -3.26 -7.14
N LEU A 30 3.68 -3.89 -7.27
CA LEU A 30 2.42 -3.20 -7.53
C LEU A 30 1.99 -2.34 -6.33
N ALA A 31 2.15 -2.85 -5.11
CA ALA A 31 1.86 -2.08 -3.90
C ALA A 31 2.72 -0.82 -3.81
N LEU A 32 4.02 -0.93 -4.07
CA LEU A 32 4.92 0.23 -4.11
C LEU A 32 4.57 1.20 -5.24
N ALA A 33 4.30 0.69 -6.44
CA ALA A 33 3.95 1.50 -7.60
C ALA A 33 2.63 2.28 -7.41
N LEU A 34 1.65 1.69 -6.72
CA LEU A 34 0.40 2.37 -6.36
C LEU A 34 0.57 3.30 -5.17
N TRP A 35 1.37 2.91 -4.17
CA TRP A 35 1.54 3.69 -2.95
C TRP A 35 2.36 4.97 -3.18
N ALA A 36 3.41 4.94 -3.99
CA ALA A 36 4.28 6.09 -4.24
C ALA A 36 3.52 7.35 -4.73
N PRO A 37 2.65 7.31 -5.76
CA PRO A 37 1.88 8.48 -6.14
C PRO A 37 0.84 8.87 -5.07
N LEU A 38 0.25 7.91 -4.36
CA LEU A 38 -0.71 8.20 -3.30
C LEU A 38 -0.07 8.89 -2.10
N VAL A 39 1.16 8.54 -1.73
CA VAL A 39 1.86 9.19 -0.62
C VAL A 39 2.22 10.64 -0.95
N LEU A 40 2.55 10.94 -2.20
CA LEU A 40 2.79 12.31 -2.66
C LEU A 40 1.55 13.20 -2.51
N LEU A 41 0.34 12.62 -2.60
CA LEU A 41 -0.91 13.32 -2.34
C LEU A 41 -1.25 13.36 -0.84
N ALA A 42 -0.94 12.30 -0.10
CA ALA A 42 -1.23 12.19 1.32
C ALA A 42 -0.44 13.18 2.18
N LEU A 43 0.81 13.46 1.83
CA LEU A 43 1.68 14.39 2.58
C LEU A 43 1.16 15.83 2.61
N PRO A 44 0.86 16.51 1.49
CA PRO A 44 0.30 17.86 1.51
C PRO A 44 -1.10 17.87 2.15
N LEU A 45 -1.90 16.82 1.93
CA LEU A 45 -3.20 16.67 2.59
C LEU A 45 -3.06 16.63 4.11
N GLY A 46 -2.15 15.82 4.64
CA GLY A 46 -1.90 15.73 6.09
C GLY A 46 -1.41 17.05 6.67
N ARG A 47 -0.54 17.78 5.97
CA ARG A 47 -0.11 19.13 6.38
C ARG A 47 -1.27 20.12 6.41
N ALA A 48 -2.14 20.08 5.41
CA ALA A 48 -3.32 20.95 5.36
C ALA A 48 -4.32 20.65 6.49
N ILE A 49 -4.55 19.36 6.79
CA ILE A 49 -5.40 18.95 7.92
C ILE A 49 -4.75 19.38 9.24
N ALA A 50 -3.44 19.16 9.40
CA ALA A 50 -2.70 19.55 10.60
C ALA A 50 -2.76 21.06 10.85
N ALA A 51 -2.60 21.89 9.81
CA ALA A 51 -2.69 23.36 9.90
C ALA A 51 -4.07 23.80 10.39
N ARG A 52 -5.13 23.21 9.84
CA ARG A 52 -6.50 23.47 10.31
C ARG A 52 -6.74 23.03 11.75
N VAL A 53 -6.23 21.86 12.14
CA VAL A 53 -6.33 21.36 13.53
C VAL A 53 -5.59 22.28 14.51
N ALA A 54 -4.43 22.81 14.10
CA ALA A 54 -3.63 23.74 14.90
C ALA A 54 -4.13 25.20 14.86
N GLY A 55 -5.05 25.53 13.97
CA GLY A 55 -5.54 26.91 13.79
C GLY A 55 -4.45 27.86 13.29
N VAL A 56 -3.52 27.37 12.47
CA VAL A 56 -2.41 28.16 11.91
C VAL A 56 -2.54 28.29 10.40
N ASP A 57 -2.17 29.47 9.89
CA ASP A 57 -2.20 29.75 8.45
C ASP A 57 -0.92 29.25 7.74
N ASP A 58 0.19 29.15 8.47
CA ASP A 58 1.48 28.68 7.94
C ASP A 58 1.89 27.36 8.59
N VAL A 59 2.21 26.38 7.74
CA VAL A 59 2.70 25.04 8.10
C VAL A 59 4.01 25.13 8.89
N SER A 60 4.81 26.19 8.69
CA SER A 60 6.04 26.43 9.47
C SER A 60 5.78 26.58 10.97
N GLN A 61 4.58 27.03 11.35
CA GLN A 61 4.19 27.28 12.74
C GLN A 61 3.69 26.02 13.47
N LEU A 62 3.46 24.92 12.74
CA LEU A 62 2.90 23.68 13.30
C LEU A 62 3.71 23.11 14.46
N ALA A 63 5.04 23.13 14.34
CA ALA A 63 5.91 22.60 15.38
C ALA A 63 5.75 23.39 16.69
N THR A 64 5.70 24.73 16.58
CA THR A 64 5.49 25.62 17.72
C THR A 64 4.08 25.45 18.30
N ALA A 65 3.05 25.45 17.48
CA ALA A 65 1.66 25.29 17.93
C ALA A 65 1.44 23.95 18.66
N ALA A 66 2.08 22.87 18.21
CA ALA A 66 2.01 21.56 18.84
C ALA A 66 2.73 21.47 20.21
N THR A 67 3.48 22.50 20.62
CA THR A 67 4.06 22.55 21.97
C THR A 67 3.06 23.01 23.03
N THR A 68 2.03 23.77 22.64
CA THR A 68 1.08 24.43 23.53
C THR A 68 0.24 23.45 24.35
N SER A 69 -0.14 22.30 23.80
CA SER A 69 -0.85 21.26 24.56
C SER A 69 -0.54 19.83 24.09
N PRO A 70 -0.56 18.84 25.01
CA PRO A 70 -0.37 17.43 24.65
C PRO A 70 -1.46 16.90 23.70
N ALA A 71 -2.71 17.32 23.91
CA ALA A 71 -3.83 16.91 23.07
C ALA A 71 -3.68 17.44 21.63
N LEU A 72 -3.30 18.70 21.48
CA LEU A 72 -3.05 19.29 20.16
C LEU A 72 -1.88 18.61 19.47
N ARG A 73 -0.80 18.30 20.20
CA ARG A 73 0.33 17.55 19.67
C ARG A 73 -0.08 16.21 19.09
N ALA A 74 -0.91 15.46 19.83
CA ALA A 74 -1.43 14.18 19.36
C ALA A 74 -2.33 14.34 18.12
N ALA A 75 -3.19 15.36 18.10
CA ALA A 75 -4.08 15.64 16.98
C ALA A 75 -3.31 16.04 15.71
N VAL A 76 -2.28 16.88 15.84
CA VAL A 76 -1.37 17.27 14.74
C VAL A 76 -0.60 16.05 14.23
N ALA A 77 -0.04 15.23 15.13
CA ALA A 77 0.65 14.00 14.74
C ALA A 77 -0.29 13.03 14.00
N ALA A 78 -1.51 12.84 14.50
CA ALA A 78 -2.52 12.02 13.84
C ALA A 78 -2.89 12.57 12.45
N ALA A 79 -3.09 13.88 12.31
CA ALA A 79 -3.37 14.53 11.03
C ALA A 79 -2.27 14.32 9.99
N LEU A 80 -1.00 14.23 10.41
CA LEU A 80 0.12 13.95 9.52
C LEU A 80 0.24 12.46 9.17
N ILE A 81 -0.01 11.56 10.13
CA ILE A 81 0.22 10.12 9.97
C ILE A 81 -0.96 9.43 9.26
N VAL A 82 -2.20 9.76 9.63
CA VAL A 82 -3.41 9.06 9.15
C VAL A 82 -3.54 9.07 7.62
N PRO A 83 -3.33 10.19 6.90
CA PRO A 83 -3.40 10.18 5.44
C PRO A 83 -2.35 9.25 4.80
N VAL A 84 -1.14 9.20 5.36
CA VAL A 84 -0.07 8.31 4.89
C VAL A 84 -0.46 6.84 5.11
N LEU A 85 -0.99 6.49 6.28
CA LEU A 85 -1.47 5.14 6.55
C LEU A 85 -2.65 4.76 5.64
N ALA A 86 -3.59 5.69 5.42
CA ALA A 86 -4.71 5.48 4.51
C ALA A 86 -4.24 5.24 3.07
N SER A 87 -3.22 5.96 2.60
CA SER A 87 -2.64 5.75 1.27
C SER A 87 -2.05 4.33 1.11
N LEU A 88 -1.36 3.82 2.13
CA LEU A 88 -0.82 2.47 2.14
C LEU A 88 -1.93 1.42 2.17
N ALA A 89 -2.96 1.63 3.00
CA ALA A 89 -4.12 0.75 3.10
C ALA A 89 -4.86 0.65 1.75
N LEU A 90 -5.05 1.78 1.05
CA LEU A 90 -5.65 1.81 -0.27
C LEU A 90 -4.80 1.09 -1.32
N ALA A 91 -3.49 1.34 -1.34
CA ALA A 91 -2.56 0.68 -2.25
C ALA A 91 -2.52 -0.85 -2.03
N ALA A 92 -2.43 -1.29 -0.77
CA ALA A 92 -2.44 -2.70 -0.39
C ALA A 92 -3.78 -3.36 -0.74
N GLY A 93 -4.90 -2.69 -0.47
CA GLY A 93 -6.24 -3.18 -0.82
C GLY A 93 -6.44 -3.33 -2.33
N ALA A 94 -6.03 -2.33 -3.12
CA ALA A 94 -6.11 -2.38 -4.58
C ALA A 94 -5.20 -3.48 -5.16
N THR A 95 -3.97 -3.58 -4.66
CA THR A 95 -3.02 -4.64 -5.02
C THR A 95 -3.61 -6.01 -4.69
N GLY A 96 -4.13 -6.18 -3.48
CA GLY A 96 -4.80 -7.41 -3.06
C GLY A 96 -5.96 -7.77 -3.99
N ALA A 97 -6.80 -6.81 -4.37
CA ALA A 97 -7.90 -7.04 -5.30
C ALA A 97 -7.42 -7.49 -6.69
N ILE A 98 -6.34 -6.90 -7.20
CA ILE A 98 -5.71 -7.29 -8.48
C ILE A 98 -5.16 -8.71 -8.39
N VAL A 99 -4.36 -9.02 -7.36
CA VAL A 99 -3.80 -10.37 -7.15
C VAL A 99 -4.90 -11.40 -6.93
N GLY A 100 -5.94 -11.07 -6.16
CA GLY A 100 -7.08 -11.97 -5.94
C GLY A 100 -7.85 -12.26 -7.23
N ARG A 101 -7.99 -11.27 -8.12
CA ARG A 101 -8.70 -11.41 -9.39
C ARG A 101 -7.89 -12.15 -10.46
N PHE A 102 -6.60 -11.82 -10.60
CA PHE A 102 -5.76 -12.31 -11.71
C PHE A 102 -4.73 -13.38 -11.32
N GLY A 103 -4.59 -13.66 -10.02
CA GLY A 103 -3.56 -14.56 -9.48
C GLY A 103 -3.68 -16.04 -9.82
N GLY A 104 -4.80 -16.48 -10.42
CA GLY A 104 -5.07 -17.90 -10.66
C GLY A 104 -5.05 -18.70 -9.34
N ARG A 105 -4.02 -19.54 -9.14
CA ARG A 105 -3.79 -20.29 -7.89
C ARG A 105 -3.26 -19.40 -6.75
N ALA A 106 -2.63 -18.27 -7.05
CA ALA A 106 -2.29 -17.27 -6.05
C ALA A 106 -3.56 -16.55 -5.57
N GLY A 107 -3.56 -16.19 -4.29
CA GLY A 107 -4.73 -15.61 -3.62
C GLY A 107 -4.35 -14.68 -2.49
N ALA A 108 -5.02 -14.84 -1.35
CA ALA A 108 -4.85 -13.94 -0.21
C ALA A 108 -3.45 -14.04 0.41
N ARG A 109 -2.83 -15.23 0.40
CA ARG A 109 -1.51 -15.43 1.02
C ARG A 109 -0.43 -14.65 0.29
N GLU A 110 -0.37 -14.75 -1.04
CA GLU A 110 0.65 -14.09 -1.86
C GLU A 110 0.46 -12.57 -1.85
N ALA A 111 -0.79 -12.10 -1.87
CA ALA A 111 -1.12 -10.68 -1.72
C ALA A 111 -0.65 -10.13 -0.37
N VAL A 112 -0.92 -10.84 0.73
CA VAL A 112 -0.49 -10.46 2.08
C VAL A 112 1.03 -10.43 2.16
N LEU A 113 1.71 -11.50 1.75
CA LEU A 113 3.18 -11.56 1.80
C LEU A 113 3.83 -10.44 0.97
N GLY A 114 3.33 -10.18 -0.24
CA GLY A 114 3.88 -9.15 -1.11
C GLY A 114 3.62 -7.73 -0.58
N CYS A 115 2.41 -7.44 -0.09
CA CYS A 115 2.12 -6.11 0.48
C CYS A 115 2.85 -5.88 1.81
N THR A 116 3.02 -6.91 2.64
CA THR A 116 3.87 -6.83 3.85
C THR A 116 5.33 -6.58 3.47
N LEU A 117 5.85 -7.25 2.43
CA LEU A 117 7.20 -6.99 1.92
C LEU A 117 7.35 -5.54 1.45
N ALA A 118 6.37 -5.00 0.70
CA ALA A 118 6.36 -3.59 0.31
C ALA A 118 6.36 -2.64 1.52
N ALA A 119 5.58 -2.95 2.56
CA ALA A 119 5.57 -2.19 3.80
C ALA A 119 6.94 -2.23 4.53
N LEU A 120 7.63 -3.37 4.51
CA LEU A 120 8.99 -3.50 5.06
C LEU A 120 10.03 -2.73 4.25
N VAL A 121 9.88 -2.63 2.93
CA VAL A 121 10.73 -1.76 2.09
C VAL A 121 10.53 -0.30 2.46
N ALA A 122 9.27 0.16 2.55
CA ALA A 122 8.94 1.51 2.98
C ALA A 122 9.48 1.84 4.39
N TRP A 123 9.35 0.88 5.31
CA TRP A 123 9.93 0.95 6.64
C TRP A 123 11.45 1.06 6.59
N GLY A 124 12.13 0.23 5.80
CA GLY A 124 13.59 0.25 5.65
C GLY A 124 14.11 1.59 5.12
N MET A 125 13.39 2.19 4.16
CA MET A 125 13.68 3.55 3.69
C MET A 125 13.54 4.60 4.80
N SER A 126 12.52 4.45 5.65
CA SER A 126 12.26 5.37 6.77
C SER A 126 13.31 5.23 7.89
N VAL A 127 13.75 4.01 8.18
CA VAL A 127 14.83 3.75 9.16
C VAL A 127 16.16 4.29 8.65
N SER A 128 16.51 4.03 7.39
CA SER A 128 17.77 4.51 6.79
C SER A 128 17.82 6.03 6.68
N GLY A 129 16.69 6.71 6.47
CA GLY A 129 16.57 8.16 6.53
C GLY A 129 16.59 8.76 7.94
N GLY A 130 16.70 7.94 9.00
CA GLY A 130 16.76 8.39 10.39
C GLY A 130 15.41 8.81 11.01
N ALA A 131 14.30 8.63 10.29
CA ALA A 131 12.97 9.07 10.74
C ALA A 131 12.40 8.25 11.90
N LEU A 132 12.88 7.01 12.08
CA LEU A 132 12.34 6.05 13.06
C LEU A 132 13.36 5.76 14.17
N ARG A 133 13.69 6.78 14.98
CA ARG A 133 14.52 6.64 16.19
C ARG A 133 13.71 7.03 17.42
N PRO A 134 13.84 6.31 18.55
CA PRO A 134 14.71 5.16 18.84
C PRO A 134 14.22 3.82 18.25
N TRP A 135 15.05 2.77 18.33
CA TRP A 135 14.76 1.44 17.73
C TRP A 135 13.40 0.81 18.11
N PRO A 136 12.84 1.00 19.34
CA PRO A 136 11.53 0.46 19.66
C PRO A 136 10.42 1.08 18.81
N VAL A 137 10.53 2.37 18.48
CA VAL A 137 9.60 3.06 17.58
C VAL A 137 9.68 2.45 16.17
N ALA A 138 10.90 2.13 15.71
CA ALA A 138 11.08 1.47 14.44
C ALA A 138 10.40 0.09 14.41
N ALA A 139 10.60 -0.72 15.46
CA ALA A 139 10.00 -2.06 15.57
C ALA A 139 8.46 -2.01 15.60
N VAL A 140 7.89 -1.12 16.41
CA VAL A 140 6.42 -0.92 16.47
C VAL A 140 5.89 -0.45 15.13
N THR A 141 6.59 0.45 14.45
CA THR A 141 6.19 0.95 13.13
C THR A 141 6.23 -0.17 12.08
N ALA A 142 7.24 -1.05 12.08
CA ALA A 142 7.30 -2.21 11.20
C ALA A 142 6.08 -3.12 11.39
N LEU A 143 5.73 -3.41 12.64
CA LEU A 143 4.57 -4.23 12.98
C LEU A 143 3.26 -3.59 12.52
N LEU A 144 3.08 -2.29 12.78
CA LEU A 144 1.88 -1.56 12.40
C LEU A 144 1.71 -1.49 10.87
N LEU A 145 2.77 -1.14 10.15
CA LEU A 145 2.73 -1.06 8.68
C LEU A 145 2.50 -2.44 8.06
N GLY A 146 3.19 -3.47 8.55
CA GLY A 146 3.01 -4.84 8.09
C GLY A 146 1.59 -5.36 8.36
N ALA A 147 1.06 -5.15 9.56
CA ALA A 147 -0.30 -5.56 9.92
C ALA A 147 -1.35 -4.82 9.09
N LEU A 148 -1.20 -3.50 8.91
CA LEU A 148 -2.10 -2.70 8.08
C LEU A 148 -2.09 -3.19 6.63
N ALA A 149 -0.92 -3.36 6.03
CA ALA A 149 -0.78 -3.87 4.67
C ALA A 149 -1.38 -5.27 4.53
N ALA A 150 -1.12 -6.18 5.48
CA ALA A 150 -1.66 -7.53 5.48
C ALA A 150 -3.20 -7.55 5.55
N VAL A 151 -3.80 -6.78 6.46
CA VAL A 151 -5.26 -6.73 6.61
C VAL A 151 -5.92 -6.24 5.31
N PHE A 152 -5.46 -5.11 4.77
CA PHE A 152 -6.06 -4.52 3.59
C PHE A 152 -5.81 -5.35 2.33
N ALA A 153 -4.60 -5.91 2.15
CA ALA A 153 -4.31 -6.83 1.05
C ALA A 153 -5.17 -8.10 1.12
N GLY A 154 -5.37 -8.66 2.31
CA GLY A 154 -6.22 -9.83 2.52
C GLY A 154 -7.69 -9.55 2.19
N LEU A 155 -8.22 -8.39 2.62
CA LEU A 155 -9.58 -7.94 2.28
C LEU A 155 -9.72 -7.70 0.77
N GLY A 156 -8.76 -6.99 0.18
CA GLY A 156 -8.69 -6.77 -1.26
C GLY A 156 -8.72 -8.09 -2.03
N ALA A 157 -7.87 -9.05 -1.65
CA ALA A 157 -7.81 -10.37 -2.30
C ALA A 157 -9.11 -11.16 -2.18
N ARG A 158 -9.85 -11.05 -1.06
CA ARG A 158 -11.19 -11.64 -0.94
C ARG A 158 -12.17 -11.02 -1.93
N ILE A 159 -12.18 -9.69 -2.06
CA ILE A 159 -13.03 -8.97 -3.02
C ILE A 159 -12.66 -9.33 -4.46
N GLY A 160 -11.36 -9.36 -4.78
CA GLY A 160 -10.84 -9.71 -6.09
C GLY A 160 -11.21 -11.13 -6.52
N ARG A 161 -11.11 -12.11 -5.61
CA ARG A 161 -11.49 -13.51 -5.90
C ARG A 161 -12.96 -13.67 -6.25
N ARG A 162 -13.86 -12.90 -5.60
CA ARG A 162 -15.29 -12.92 -5.90
C ARG A 162 -15.62 -12.35 -7.29
N ARG A 163 -14.71 -11.60 -7.90
CA ARG A 163 -14.85 -10.96 -9.22
C ARG A 163 -14.03 -11.66 -10.30
N ARG A 164 -13.64 -12.92 -10.08
CA ARG A 164 -12.95 -13.71 -11.09
C ARG A 164 -13.90 -13.96 -12.27
N PRO A 165 -13.47 -13.70 -13.51
CA PRO A 165 -14.27 -14.09 -14.66
C PRO A 165 -14.33 -15.62 -14.70
N GLN A 166 -15.55 -16.15 -14.78
CA GLN A 166 -15.81 -17.57 -15.03
C GLN A 166 -15.80 -17.72 -16.55
N PHE A 167 -14.73 -18.25 -17.10
CA PHE A 167 -14.62 -18.63 -18.51
C PHE A 167 -14.67 -20.15 -18.61
#